data_AF-A0A356C0P0-F1
#
_entry.id   AF-A0A356C0P0-F1
#
_cell.length_a   1.000
_cell.length_b   1.000
_cell.length_c   1.000
_cell.angle_alpha   90.00
_cell.angle_beta   90.00
_cell.angle_gamma   90.00
#
_symmetry.space_group_name_H-M   'P 1'
#
loop_
_entity.id
_entity.type
_entity.pdbx_description
1 polymer ?
#
loop_
_entity_poly.entity_id
_entity_poly.type
_entity_poly.pdbx_seq_one_letter_code
_entity_poly.pdbx_strand_id
1 'polypeptide(L)' 'MIAKAYHYSERAHQGQSRESGAPYFEHPYAVALILTELELDV' A
#
# COMPACT_ATOMS: atom_id res chain seq x y z
N MET A 1 3.52 -14.35 1.31
CA MET A 1 4.44 -13.18 1.23
C MET A 1 3.69 -11.85 1.29
N ILE A 2 2.54 -11.71 0.60
CA ILE A 2 1.77 -10.45 0.51
C ILE A 2 1.40 -9.83 1.86
N ALA A 3 0.88 -10.61 2.82
CA ALA A 3 0.53 -10.08 4.15
C ALA A 3 1.74 -9.46 4.89
N LYS A 4 2.95 -10.03 4.71
CA LYS A 4 4.18 -9.48 5.30
C LYS A 4 4.54 -8.13 4.67
N ALA A 5 4.40 -8.00 3.34
CA ALA A 5 4.64 -6.76 2.62
C ALA A 5 3.61 -5.68 2.99
N TYR A 6 2.33 -6.06 3.14
CA TYR A 6 1.27 -5.19 3.62
C TYR A 6 1.62 -4.59 4.99
N HIS A 7 1.85 -5.43 6.00
CA HIS A 7 2.16 -4.95 7.35
C HIS A 7 3.50 -4.21 7.44
N TYR A 8 4.46 -4.54 6.56
CA TYR A 8 5.70 -3.78 6.47
C TYR A 8 5.46 -2.37 5.95
N SER A 9 4.74 -2.23 4.83
CA SER A 9 4.42 -0.93 4.22
C SER A 9 3.54 -0.07 5.15
N GLU A 10 2.54 -0.68 5.80
CA GLU A 10 1.69 -0.02 6.78
C GLU A 10 2.51 0.60 7.93
N ARG A 11 3.41 -0.19 8.54
CA ARG A 11 4.29 0.31 9.60
C ARG A 11 5.30 1.33 9.10
N ALA A 12 5.86 1.15 7.90
CA ALA A 12 6.84 2.07 7.32
C ALA A 12 6.25 3.46 7.05
N HIS A 13 4.95 3.54 6.76
CA HIS A 13 4.24 4.77 6.48
C HIS A 13 3.37 5.27 7.65
N GLN A 14 3.53 4.71 8.85
CA GLN A 14 2.77 5.13 10.02
C GLN A 14 3.07 6.59 10.37
N GLY A 15 2.02 7.41 10.49
CA GLY A 15 2.14 8.85 10.78
C GLY A 15 2.61 9.70 9.60
N GLN A 16 2.86 9.10 8.43
CA GLN A 16 3.19 9.83 7.23
C GLN A 16 1.92 10.25 6.48
N SER A 17 1.85 11.53 6.10
CA SER A 17 0.77 12.08 5.31
C SER A 17 1.26 12.53 3.93
N ARG A 18 0.37 12.51 2.94
CA ARG A 18 0.54 13.16 1.64
C ARG A 18 0.35 14.67 1.80
N GLU A 19 0.73 15.44 0.78
CA GLU A 19 0.44 16.88 0.72
C GLU A 19 -1.05 17.19 0.87
N SER A 20 -1.93 16.28 0.43
CA SER A 20 -3.38 16.39 0.59
C SER A 20 -3.88 16.15 2.03
N GLY A 21 -3.01 15.74 2.96
CA GLY A 21 -3.37 15.36 4.33
C GLY A 21 -3.81 13.90 4.51
N ALA A 22 -4.03 13.16 3.42
CA ALA A 22 -4.39 11.74 3.47
C ALA A 22 -3.22 10.86 3.94
N PRO A 23 -3.47 9.73 4.63
CA PRO A 23 -2.42 8.77 5.01
C PRO A 23 -1.63 8.29 3.78
N TYR A 24 -0.30 8.27 3.89
CA TYR A 24 0.55 7.89 2.75
C TYR A 24 0.32 6.45 2.31
N PHE A 25 0.06 5.54 3.27
CA PHE A 25 -0.19 4.11 3.03
C PHE A 25 -1.33 3.82 2.04
N GLU A 26 -2.30 4.71 1.90
CA GLU A 26 -3.41 4.54 0.95
C GLU A 26 -2.91 4.40 -0.50
N HIS A 27 -1.84 5.11 -0.86
CA HIS A 27 -1.29 5.05 -2.21
C HIS A 27 -0.72 3.67 -2.58
N PRO A 28 0.28 3.11 -1.86
CA PRO A 28 0.79 1.77 -2.18
C PRO A 28 -0.28 0.68 -2.02
N TYR A 29 -1.26 0.85 -1.12
CA TYR A 29 -2.39 -0.07 -1.01
C TYR A 29 -3.27 -0.07 -2.27
N ALA A 30 -3.63 1.11 -2.78
CA ALA A 30 -4.42 1.23 -4.02
C ALA A 30 -3.67 0.66 -5.23
N VAL A 31 -2.36 0.89 -5.33
CA VAL A 31 -1.51 0.29 -6.37
C VAL A 31 -1.56 -1.25 -6.28
N ALA A 32 -1.43 -1.81 -5.08
CA ALA A 32 -1.49 -3.26 -4.90
C ALA A 32 -2.83 -3.86 -5.35
N LEU A 33 -3.96 -3.17 -5.11
CA LEU A 33 -5.27 -3.61 -5.60
C LEU A 33 -5.34 -3.65 -7.12
N ILE A 34 -4.83 -2.62 -7.81
CA ILE A 34 -4.78 -2.59 -9.29
C ILE A 34 -3.93 -3.76 -9.81
N LEU A 35 -2.78 -4.04 -9.19
CA LEU A 35 -1.92 -5.15 -9.61
C LEU A 35 -2.60 -6.51 -9.41
N THR A 36 -3.37 -6.67 -8.33
CA THR A 36 -4.19 -7.87 -8.08
C THR A 36 -5.29 -8.03 -9.12
N GLU A 37 -5.97 -6.94 -9.50
CA GLU A 37 -6.99 -6.96 -10.57
C GLU A 37 -6.41 -7.37 -11.93
N LEU A 38 -5.15 -7.02 -12.18
CA LEU A 38 -4.42 -7.39 -13.39
C LEU A 38 -3.81 -8.80 -13.34
N GLU A 39 -3.99 -9.54 -12.23
CA GLU A 39 -3.41 -10.87 -12.02
C GLU A 39 -1.90 -10.89 -12.28
N LEU A 40 -1.16 -9.90 -11.79
CA LEU A 40 0.29 -9.80 -12.03
C LEU A 40 1.13 -10.65 -11.06
N ASP A 41 0.48 -11.39 -10.17
CA ASP A 41 1.11 -12.25 -9.15
C ASP A 41 1.03 -13.77 -9.43
N VAL A 42 0.55 -14.17 -10.62
CA VAL A 42 0.47 -15.59 -11.08
C VAL A 42 1.77 -16.12 -11.67
#